data_AF-A0A087H7U4-F1
#
_entry.id   AF-A0A087H7U4-F1
#
_cell.length_a   1.000
_cell.length_b   1.000
_cell.length_c   1.000
_cell.angle_alpha   90.00
_cell.angle_beta   90.00
_cell.angle_gamma   90.00
#
_symmetry.space_group_name_H-M   'P 1'
#
loop_
_entity.id
_entity.type
_entity.pdbx_description
1 polymer ?
#
loop_
_entity_poly.entity_id
_entity_poly.type
_entity_poly.pdbx_seq_one_letter_code
_entity_poly.pdbx_strand_id
1 'polypeptide(L)'
;MTFCFFVSSFIERNFAASSSSGSLPEIQRNRRRRTVEKRIRKENRIRFVSELLEMVVTDAVSAMAAKQAEKLKEDGNTCFKKERFGAAIDAYTEAITLSPKIPVYWTNRALCHMKRKDWTRVEEDCRKAIQLDHNSVKAHYMLGLSLLERREYANGVKELQRALDLGRGANPKGYMIEEIWEELSKAKYMEWELVSASRSWELNSLKETCEAALNQQRALDISRTEDFSQEAYSAHTERLKALDRVFEKAGIDDKPTEVPDYLCCNITLEIFRDPVISPSGVTYERAAILEHLNKVGQFDPITREKLDQSKLVPNLAIKEAVAAYLETHAWAYKTGC
;
A
#
# COMPACT_ATOMS: atom_id res chain seq x y z
N MET A 1 27.97 -10.25 -29.67
CA MET A 1 29.44 -10.36 -29.91
C MET A 1 30.08 -11.64 -29.35
N THR A 2 29.38 -12.44 -28.53
CA THR A 2 29.91 -13.68 -27.92
C THR A 2 29.96 -14.91 -28.84
N PHE A 3 29.28 -14.88 -30.00
CA PHE A 3 29.14 -16.06 -30.88
C PHE A 3 30.37 -16.34 -31.77
N CYS A 4 31.22 -15.34 -32.04
CA CYS A 4 32.43 -15.54 -32.84
C CYS A 4 33.51 -16.39 -32.13
N PHE A 5 33.54 -16.39 -30.80
CA PHE A 5 34.56 -17.15 -30.04
C PHE A 5 34.25 -18.65 -29.93
N PHE A 6 32.97 -19.04 -29.89
CA PHE A 6 32.57 -20.44 -29.72
C PHE A 6 32.84 -21.29 -30.97
N VAL A 7 32.65 -20.72 -32.17
CA VAL A 7 32.90 -21.40 -33.44
C VAL A 7 34.40 -21.72 -33.62
N SER A 8 35.30 -20.87 -33.12
CA SER A 8 36.75 -21.11 -33.25
C SER A 8 37.25 -22.22 -32.32
N SER A 9 36.73 -22.29 -31.08
CA SER A 9 37.16 -23.29 -30.08
C SER A 9 36.67 -24.72 -30.38
N PHE A 10 35.49 -24.88 -31.00
CA PHE A 10 34.95 -26.20 -31.37
C PHE A 10 35.65 -26.84 -32.57
N ILE A 11 36.20 -26.02 -33.48
CA ILE A 11 36.97 -26.47 -34.65
C ILE A 11 38.32 -27.06 -34.21
N GLU A 12 38.97 -26.47 -33.21
CA GLU A 12 40.28 -26.95 -32.73
C GLU A 12 40.19 -28.29 -31.98
N ARG A 13 39.15 -28.49 -31.14
CA ARG A 13 38.99 -29.73 -30.36
C ARG A 13 38.66 -30.96 -31.22
N ASN A 14 37.91 -30.79 -32.32
CA ASN A 14 37.58 -31.93 -33.20
C ASN A 14 38.70 -32.27 -34.20
N PHE A 15 39.63 -31.36 -34.46
CA PHE A 15 40.75 -31.63 -35.38
C PHE A 15 41.86 -32.48 -34.73
N ALA A 16 42.00 -32.43 -33.41
CA ALA A 16 43.02 -33.18 -32.66
C ALA A 16 42.80 -34.71 -32.66
N ALA A 17 41.60 -35.19 -32.99
CA ALA A 17 41.27 -36.62 -32.93
C ALA A 17 41.57 -37.43 -34.22
N SER A 18 42.10 -36.82 -35.29
CA SER A 18 42.23 -37.47 -36.60
C SER A 18 43.67 -37.69 -37.11
N SER A 19 44.68 -37.43 -36.28
CA SER A 19 46.09 -37.56 -36.68
C SER A 19 46.75 -38.83 -36.12
N SER A 20 46.42 -39.99 -36.68
CA SER A 20 47.32 -41.15 -36.62
C SER A 20 47.23 -41.99 -37.91
N SER A 21 48.38 -42.06 -38.60
CA SER A 21 48.76 -42.93 -39.73
C SER A 21 48.26 -42.59 -41.15
N GLY A 22 49.21 -42.32 -42.06
CA GLY A 22 49.02 -42.16 -43.51
C GLY A 22 49.23 -40.74 -44.07
N SER A 23 50.41 -40.44 -44.64
CA SER A 23 50.74 -39.14 -45.23
C SER A 23 50.05 -38.93 -46.59
N LEU A 24 48.83 -38.40 -46.57
CA LEU A 24 48.17 -37.88 -47.78
C LEU A 24 48.86 -36.60 -48.27
N PRO A 25 49.01 -36.38 -49.60
CA PRO A 25 49.56 -35.15 -50.17
C PRO A 25 48.86 -33.89 -49.65
N GLU A 26 49.60 -32.80 -49.43
CA GLU A 26 49.13 -31.55 -48.82
C GLU A 26 47.89 -30.95 -49.51
N ILE A 27 47.77 -31.15 -50.83
CA ILE A 27 46.62 -30.77 -51.65
C ILE A 27 45.33 -31.51 -51.21
N GLN A 28 45.44 -32.80 -50.86
CA GLN A 28 44.32 -33.59 -50.36
C GLN A 28 43.91 -33.18 -48.94
N ARG A 29 44.85 -32.79 -48.08
CA ARG A 29 44.55 -32.23 -46.74
C ARG A 29 43.81 -30.90 -46.84
N ASN A 30 44.25 -29.99 -47.71
CA ASN A 30 43.58 -28.71 -47.96
C ASN A 30 42.19 -28.88 -48.58
N ARG A 31 42.01 -29.86 -49.48
CA ARG A 31 40.67 -30.23 -49.98
C ARG A 31 39.78 -30.75 -48.86
N ARG A 32 40.27 -31.66 -48.00
CA ARG A 32 39.50 -32.17 -46.84
C ARG A 32 39.12 -31.05 -45.86
N ARG A 33 40.03 -30.13 -45.53
CA ARG A 33 39.75 -28.94 -44.68
C ARG A 33 38.63 -28.08 -45.26
N ARG A 34 38.70 -27.72 -46.54
CA ARG A 34 37.64 -26.93 -47.21
C ARG A 34 36.29 -27.64 -47.21
N THR A 35 36.28 -28.97 -47.34
CA THR A 35 35.03 -29.76 -47.27
C THR A 35 34.45 -29.77 -45.86
N VAL A 36 35.29 -29.90 -44.83
CA VAL A 36 34.87 -29.87 -43.41
C VAL A 36 34.35 -28.48 -43.03
N GLU A 37 35.03 -27.40 -43.40
CA GLU A 37 34.57 -26.01 -43.15
C GLU A 37 33.23 -25.72 -43.81
N LYS A 38 33.02 -26.17 -45.04
CA LYS A 38 31.72 -26.06 -45.74
C LYS A 38 30.63 -26.83 -45.00
N ARG A 39 30.95 -28.00 -44.44
CA ARG A 39 30.01 -28.82 -43.66
C ARG A 39 29.63 -28.14 -42.34
N ILE A 40 30.61 -27.61 -41.61
CA ILE A 40 30.40 -26.86 -40.36
C ILE A 40 29.58 -25.59 -40.61
N ARG A 41 29.86 -24.83 -41.68
CA ARG A 41 29.04 -23.66 -42.06
C ARG A 41 27.59 -24.04 -42.36
N LYS A 42 27.37 -25.18 -43.02
CA LYS A 42 26.03 -25.69 -43.32
C LYS A 42 25.31 -26.13 -42.04
N GLU A 43 25.97 -26.85 -41.15
CA GLU A 43 25.42 -27.29 -39.86
C GLU A 43 25.10 -26.10 -38.93
N ASN A 44 25.97 -25.09 -38.85
CA ASN A 44 25.70 -23.86 -38.11
C ASN A 44 24.52 -23.07 -38.68
N ARG A 45 24.38 -23.04 -40.01
CA ARG A 45 23.21 -22.40 -40.66
C ARG A 45 21.92 -23.17 -40.37
N ILE A 46 21.96 -24.50 -40.32
CA ILE A 46 20.82 -25.34 -39.95
C ILE A 46 20.44 -25.13 -38.47
N ARG A 47 21.42 -25.12 -37.55
CA ARG A 47 21.17 -24.82 -36.13
C ARG A 47 20.54 -23.45 -35.94
N PHE A 48 21.09 -22.42 -36.59
CA PHE A 48 20.56 -21.06 -36.50
C PHE A 48 19.12 -20.96 -37.01
N VAL A 49 18.80 -21.62 -38.13
CA VAL A 49 17.42 -21.67 -38.64
C VAL A 49 16.51 -22.45 -37.70
N SER A 50 16.99 -23.53 -37.08
CA SER A 50 16.24 -24.30 -36.07
C SER A 50 15.92 -23.49 -34.82
N GLU A 51 16.91 -22.77 -34.27
CA GLU A 51 16.75 -21.87 -33.13
C GLU A 51 15.77 -20.73 -33.42
N LEU A 52 15.85 -20.14 -34.63
CA LEU A 52 14.89 -19.14 -35.08
C LEU A 52 13.47 -19.72 -35.24
N LEU A 53 13.35 -20.95 -35.75
CA LEU A 53 12.06 -21.61 -35.91
C LEU A 53 11.43 -21.91 -34.55
N GLU A 54 12.22 -22.41 -33.59
CA GLU A 54 11.78 -22.63 -32.21
C GLU A 54 11.30 -21.34 -31.56
N MET A 55 12.06 -20.24 -31.71
CA MET A 55 11.69 -18.93 -31.17
C MET A 55 10.36 -18.40 -31.76
N VAL A 56 10.18 -18.51 -33.08
CA VAL A 56 8.94 -18.10 -33.77
C VAL A 56 7.75 -18.97 -33.35
N VAL A 57 7.95 -20.28 -33.18
CA VAL A 57 6.91 -21.19 -32.69
C VAL A 57 6.55 -20.87 -31.24
N THR A 58 7.53 -20.57 -30.37
CA THR A 58 7.25 -20.19 -28.98
C THR A 58 6.49 -18.88 -28.88
N ASP A 59 6.80 -17.89 -29.73
CA ASP A 59 6.09 -16.60 -29.76
C ASP A 59 4.65 -16.77 -30.25
N ALA A 60 4.41 -17.61 -31.26
CA ALA A 60 3.07 -17.90 -31.76
C ALA A 60 2.21 -18.65 -30.72
N VAL A 61 2.79 -19.63 -30.02
CA VAL A 61 2.12 -20.35 -28.92
C VAL A 61 1.83 -19.40 -27.76
N SER A 62 2.76 -18.51 -27.42
CA SER A 62 2.57 -17.48 -26.38
C SER A 62 1.46 -16.50 -26.75
N ALA A 63 1.37 -16.08 -28.01
CA ALA A 63 0.31 -15.20 -28.49
C ALA A 63 -1.08 -15.87 -28.45
N MET A 64 -1.17 -17.16 -28.81
CA MET A 64 -2.42 -17.92 -28.67
C MET A 64 -2.83 -18.08 -27.19
N ALA A 65 -1.87 -18.38 -26.31
CA ALA A 65 -2.12 -18.49 -24.87
C ALA A 65 -2.59 -17.15 -24.28
N ALA A 66 -1.98 -16.03 -24.68
CA ALA A 66 -2.39 -14.69 -24.26
C ALA A 66 -3.82 -14.35 -24.72
N LYS A 67 -4.17 -14.68 -25.97
CA LYS A 67 -5.53 -14.46 -26.48
C LYS A 67 -6.56 -15.32 -25.72
N GLN A 68 -6.21 -16.55 -25.38
CA GLN A 68 -7.07 -17.41 -24.58
C GLN A 68 -7.21 -16.90 -23.13
N ALA A 69 -6.12 -16.41 -22.52
CA ALA A 69 -6.15 -15.81 -21.18
C ALA A 69 -7.05 -14.56 -21.13
N GLU A 70 -7.03 -13.72 -22.17
CA GLU A 70 -7.92 -12.57 -22.27
C GLU A 70 -9.40 -12.98 -22.35
N LYS A 71 -9.71 -14.05 -23.09
CA LYS A 71 -11.07 -14.61 -23.14
C LYS A 71 -11.52 -15.12 -21.77
N LEU A 72 -10.65 -15.85 -21.05
CA LEU A 72 -10.93 -16.33 -19.70
C LEU A 72 -11.12 -15.18 -18.71
N LYS A 73 -10.38 -14.07 -18.86
CA LYS A 73 -10.61 -12.84 -18.09
C LYS A 73 -12.00 -12.26 -18.38
N GLU A 74 -12.47 -12.24 -19.63
CA GLU A 74 -13.81 -11.78 -19.99
C GLU A 74 -14.91 -12.69 -19.44
N ASP A 75 -14.71 -14.01 -19.48
CA ASP A 75 -15.59 -14.99 -18.88
C ASP A 75 -15.67 -14.81 -17.35
N GLY A 76 -14.52 -14.62 -16.69
CA GLY A 76 -14.42 -14.30 -15.26
C GLY A 76 -15.13 -12.99 -14.91
N ASN A 77 -14.99 -11.94 -15.73
CA ASN A 77 -15.72 -10.67 -15.55
C ASN A 77 -17.23 -10.88 -15.66
N THR A 78 -17.68 -11.73 -16.59
CA THR A 78 -19.11 -12.06 -16.77
C THR A 78 -19.65 -12.83 -15.58
N CYS A 79 -18.90 -13.81 -15.06
CA CYS A 79 -19.24 -14.53 -13.84
C CYS A 79 -19.29 -13.61 -12.62
N PHE A 80 -18.33 -12.69 -12.49
CA PHE A 80 -18.30 -11.71 -11.41
C PHE A 80 -19.52 -10.78 -11.41
N LYS A 81 -19.92 -10.27 -12.58
CA LYS A 81 -21.15 -9.46 -12.72
C LYS A 81 -22.42 -10.23 -12.36
N LYS A 82 -22.41 -11.55 -12.51
CA LYS A 82 -23.51 -12.45 -12.10
C LYS A 82 -23.37 -12.94 -10.65
N GLU A 83 -22.47 -12.35 -9.87
CA GLU A 83 -22.17 -12.71 -8.47
C GLU A 83 -21.73 -14.19 -8.27
N ARG A 84 -21.31 -14.86 -9.34
CA ARG A 84 -20.79 -16.23 -9.30
C ARG A 84 -19.30 -16.21 -9.02
N PHE A 85 -18.92 -15.82 -7.80
CA PHE A 85 -17.52 -15.60 -7.42
C PHE A 85 -16.64 -16.85 -7.53
N GLY A 86 -17.16 -18.05 -7.25
CA GLY A 86 -16.41 -19.30 -7.41
C GLY A 86 -15.98 -19.54 -8.86
N ALA A 87 -16.93 -19.51 -9.79
CA ALA A 87 -16.64 -19.67 -11.22
C ALA A 87 -15.74 -18.54 -11.78
N ALA A 88 -15.88 -17.32 -11.27
CA ALA A 88 -14.99 -16.23 -11.63
C ALA A 88 -13.55 -16.48 -11.18
N ILE A 89 -13.35 -16.99 -9.95
CA ILE A 89 -12.03 -17.38 -9.42
C ILE A 89 -11.40 -18.46 -10.28
N ASP A 90 -12.17 -19.48 -10.69
CA ASP A 90 -11.68 -20.56 -11.54
C ASP A 90 -11.22 -20.01 -12.90
N ALA A 91 -12.04 -19.20 -13.56
CA ALA A 91 -11.71 -18.57 -14.84
C ALA A 91 -10.47 -17.66 -14.75
N TYR A 92 -10.35 -16.82 -13.70
CA TYR A 92 -9.14 -16.02 -13.50
C TYR A 92 -7.91 -16.86 -13.17
N THR A 93 -8.08 -17.97 -12.45
CA THR A 93 -6.98 -18.87 -12.14
C THR A 93 -6.45 -19.52 -13.42
N GLU A 94 -7.33 -19.97 -14.32
CA GLU A 94 -6.94 -20.44 -15.65
C GLU A 94 -6.28 -19.35 -16.49
N ALA A 95 -6.75 -18.10 -16.43
CA ALA A 95 -6.08 -16.98 -17.11
C ALA A 95 -4.66 -16.74 -16.56
N ILE A 96 -4.47 -16.85 -15.24
CA ILE A 96 -3.17 -16.72 -14.57
C ILE A 96 -2.24 -17.87 -14.95
N THR A 97 -2.71 -19.11 -15.08
CA THR A 97 -1.85 -20.23 -15.49
C THR A 97 -1.34 -20.06 -16.92
N LEU A 98 -2.16 -19.51 -17.82
CA LEU A 98 -1.78 -19.22 -19.20
C LEU A 98 -0.87 -17.99 -19.32
N SER A 99 -1.06 -16.97 -18.48
CA SER A 99 -0.34 -15.69 -18.56
C SER A 99 -0.13 -15.08 -17.18
N PRO A 100 0.86 -15.56 -16.40
CA PRO A 100 1.03 -15.18 -14.99
C PRO A 100 1.58 -13.77 -14.80
N LYS A 101 2.12 -13.14 -15.86
CA LYS A 101 2.76 -11.82 -15.81
C LYS A 101 1.78 -10.65 -15.87
N ILE A 102 0.49 -10.91 -16.07
CA ILE A 102 -0.52 -9.86 -16.23
C ILE A 102 -1.13 -9.53 -14.85
N PRO A 103 -0.85 -8.34 -14.26
CA PRO A 103 -1.28 -7.98 -12.91
C PRO A 103 -2.80 -7.90 -12.76
N VAL A 104 -3.51 -7.55 -13.83
CA VAL A 104 -4.97 -7.39 -13.82
C VAL A 104 -5.70 -8.66 -13.39
N TYR A 105 -5.21 -9.83 -13.81
CA TYR A 105 -5.85 -11.11 -13.48
C TYR A 105 -5.77 -11.39 -11.97
N TRP A 106 -4.62 -11.10 -11.35
CA TRP A 106 -4.43 -11.20 -9.91
C TRP A 106 -5.36 -10.24 -9.16
N THR A 107 -5.45 -8.98 -9.57
CA THR A 107 -6.36 -8.02 -8.91
C THR A 107 -7.83 -8.39 -9.06
N ASN A 108 -8.24 -8.95 -10.21
CA ASN A 108 -9.62 -9.37 -10.44
C ASN A 108 -9.97 -10.63 -9.62
N ARG A 109 -9.04 -11.58 -9.48
CA ARG A 109 -9.22 -12.74 -8.61
C ARG A 109 -9.25 -12.34 -7.14
N ALA A 110 -8.36 -11.44 -6.71
CA ALA A 110 -8.38 -10.86 -5.38
C ALA A 110 -9.73 -10.20 -5.08
N LEU A 111 -10.36 -9.54 -6.06
CA LEU A 111 -11.65 -8.89 -5.86
C LEU A 111 -12.76 -9.91 -5.60
N CYS A 112 -12.68 -11.07 -6.24
CA CYS A 112 -13.58 -12.19 -5.97
C CYS A 112 -13.37 -12.76 -4.56
N HIS A 113 -12.11 -12.92 -4.13
CA HIS A 113 -11.78 -13.35 -2.77
C HIS A 113 -12.27 -12.35 -1.71
N MET A 114 -12.16 -11.06 -2.00
CA MET A 114 -12.65 -9.98 -1.15
C MET A 114 -14.18 -10.06 -0.96
N LYS A 115 -14.94 -10.30 -2.03
CA LYS A 115 -16.40 -10.53 -1.95
C LYS A 115 -16.77 -11.78 -1.15
N ARG A 116 -15.87 -12.77 -1.10
CA ARG A 116 -16.01 -13.98 -0.26
C ARG A 116 -15.44 -13.83 1.15
N LYS A 117 -14.89 -12.66 1.51
CA LYS A 117 -14.19 -12.39 2.78
C LYS A 117 -13.01 -13.32 3.06
N ASP A 118 -12.35 -13.80 2.01
CA ASP A 118 -11.17 -14.66 2.10
C ASP A 118 -9.89 -13.80 2.08
N TRP A 119 -9.66 -13.08 3.17
CA TRP A 119 -8.66 -12.01 3.25
C TRP A 119 -7.21 -12.49 3.07
N THR A 120 -6.91 -13.73 3.45
CA THR A 120 -5.57 -14.32 3.26
C THR A 120 -5.24 -14.47 1.78
N ARG A 121 -6.18 -14.94 0.96
CA ARG A 121 -6.00 -15.04 -0.49
C ARG A 121 -5.99 -13.67 -1.17
N VAL A 122 -6.74 -12.70 -0.65
CA VAL A 122 -6.67 -11.30 -1.14
C VAL A 122 -5.25 -10.77 -0.99
N GLU A 123 -4.64 -10.95 0.18
CA GLU A 123 -3.27 -10.50 0.46
C GLU A 123 -2.25 -11.15 -0.49
N GLU A 124 -2.33 -12.47 -0.68
CA GLU A 124 -1.44 -13.21 -1.59
C GLU A 124 -1.53 -12.69 -3.03
N ASP A 125 -2.75 -12.55 -3.55
CA ASP A 125 -2.98 -12.08 -4.91
C ASP A 125 -2.59 -10.61 -5.09
N CYS A 126 -2.88 -9.75 -4.11
CA CYS A 126 -2.50 -8.34 -4.19
C CYS A 126 -0.99 -8.15 -4.12
N ARG A 127 -0.28 -8.92 -3.27
CA ARG A 127 1.20 -8.89 -3.25
C ARG A 127 1.79 -9.33 -4.58
N LYS A 128 1.21 -10.36 -5.24
CA LYS A 128 1.63 -10.76 -6.59
C LYS A 128 1.33 -9.69 -7.64
N ALA A 129 0.17 -9.05 -7.57
CA ALA A 129 -0.16 -7.94 -8.45
C ALA A 129 0.83 -6.77 -8.28
N ILE A 130 1.17 -6.39 -7.03
CA ILE A 130 2.13 -5.32 -6.73
C ILE A 130 3.54 -5.68 -7.18
N GLN A 131 3.95 -6.95 -7.10
CA GLN A 131 5.24 -7.42 -7.64
C GLN A 131 5.34 -7.22 -9.16
N LEU A 132 4.22 -7.32 -9.87
CA LEU A 132 4.15 -7.16 -11.33
C LEU A 132 3.92 -5.71 -11.75
N ASP A 133 3.11 -4.97 -10.99
CA ASP A 133 2.79 -3.55 -11.19
C ASP A 133 2.80 -2.81 -9.85
N HIS A 134 3.93 -2.16 -9.57
CA HIS A 134 4.16 -1.37 -8.36
C HIS A 134 3.29 -0.11 -8.25
N ASN A 135 2.61 0.30 -9.32
CA ASN A 135 1.79 1.52 -9.36
C ASN A 135 0.29 1.20 -9.37
N SER A 136 -0.09 -0.06 -9.09
CA SER A 136 -1.49 -0.47 -9.08
C SER A 136 -2.23 0.05 -7.84
N VAL A 137 -3.00 1.13 -8.02
CA VAL A 137 -3.86 1.73 -6.97
C VAL A 137 -4.79 0.68 -6.36
N LYS A 138 -5.43 -0.16 -7.20
CA LYS A 138 -6.37 -1.20 -6.76
C LYS A 138 -5.69 -2.26 -5.91
N ALA A 139 -4.50 -2.70 -6.29
CA ALA A 139 -3.79 -3.74 -5.56
C ALA A 139 -3.36 -3.25 -4.17
N HIS A 140 -2.82 -2.03 -4.07
CA HIS A 140 -2.47 -1.40 -2.79
C HIS A 140 -3.71 -1.19 -1.91
N TYR A 141 -4.81 -0.70 -2.48
CA TYR A 141 -6.06 -0.51 -1.75
C TYR A 141 -6.59 -1.82 -1.14
N MET A 142 -6.71 -2.86 -1.96
CA MET A 142 -7.24 -4.15 -1.53
C MET A 142 -6.29 -4.88 -0.55
N LEU A 143 -4.97 -4.73 -0.74
CA LEU A 143 -3.99 -5.20 0.24
C LEU A 143 -4.18 -4.51 1.58
N GLY A 144 -4.31 -3.17 1.57
CA GLY A 144 -4.61 -2.38 2.75
C GLY A 144 -5.82 -2.90 3.51
N LEU A 145 -6.96 -3.04 2.84
CA LEU A 145 -8.18 -3.60 3.42
C LEU A 145 -7.98 -5.00 4.03
N SER A 146 -7.30 -5.89 3.31
CA SER A 146 -7.04 -7.24 3.81
C SER A 146 -6.20 -7.26 5.10
N LEU A 147 -5.28 -6.31 5.25
CA LEU A 147 -4.44 -6.16 6.44
C LEU A 147 -5.24 -5.59 7.62
N LEU A 148 -6.16 -4.64 7.38
CA LEU A 148 -7.05 -4.11 8.42
C LEU A 148 -7.94 -5.20 9.02
N GLU A 149 -8.52 -6.05 8.17
CA GLU A 149 -9.35 -7.19 8.59
C GLU A 149 -8.56 -8.22 9.41
N ARG A 150 -7.26 -8.31 9.16
CA ARG A 150 -6.31 -9.11 9.95
C ARG A 150 -5.77 -8.40 11.19
N ARG A 151 -6.24 -7.18 11.48
CA ARG A 151 -5.78 -6.30 12.57
C ARG A 151 -4.31 -5.88 12.47
N GLU A 152 -3.72 -5.97 11.28
CA GLU A 152 -2.39 -5.45 10.98
C GLU A 152 -2.47 -3.98 10.56
N TYR A 153 -2.95 -3.12 11.48
CA TYR A 153 -3.33 -1.73 11.16
C TYR A 153 -2.18 -0.90 10.58
N ALA A 154 -0.99 -0.96 11.17
CA ALA A 154 0.18 -0.20 10.69
C ALA A 154 0.56 -0.54 9.23
N ASN A 155 0.55 -1.83 8.89
CA ASN A 155 0.81 -2.28 7.52
C ASN A 155 -0.34 -1.85 6.59
N GLY A 156 -1.59 -1.96 7.05
CA GLY A 156 -2.76 -1.52 6.29
C GLY A 156 -2.75 -0.03 5.96
N VAL A 157 -2.47 0.82 6.96
CA VAL A 157 -2.33 2.28 6.80
C VAL A 157 -1.28 2.63 5.74
N LYS A 158 -0.12 1.96 5.78
CA LYS A 158 0.96 2.18 4.79
C LYS A 158 0.51 1.88 3.36
N GLU A 159 -0.18 0.76 3.14
CA GLU A 159 -0.63 0.35 1.81
C GLU A 159 -1.79 1.23 1.32
N LEU A 160 -2.72 1.63 2.19
CA LEU A 160 -3.79 2.58 1.86
C LEU A 160 -3.25 3.98 1.55
N GLN A 161 -2.26 4.45 2.30
CA GLN A 161 -1.58 5.72 2.01
C GLN A 161 -0.92 5.66 0.63
N ARG A 162 -0.24 4.54 0.32
CA ARG A 162 0.36 4.34 -1.01
C ARG A 162 -0.69 4.34 -2.12
N ALA A 163 -1.83 3.69 -1.91
CA ALA A 163 -2.95 3.70 -2.86
C ALA A 163 -3.47 5.13 -3.09
N LEU A 164 -3.60 5.92 -2.02
CA LEU A 164 -4.06 7.31 -2.08
C LEU A 164 -3.10 8.19 -2.89
N ASP A 165 -1.80 8.07 -2.62
CA ASP A 165 -0.75 8.85 -3.30
C ASP A 165 -0.71 8.53 -4.81
N LEU A 166 -0.81 7.25 -5.17
CA LEU A 166 -0.87 6.81 -6.57
C LEU A 166 -2.17 7.25 -7.25
N GLY A 167 -3.31 7.18 -6.56
CA GLY A 167 -4.61 7.59 -7.06
C GLY A 167 -4.66 9.07 -7.43
N ARG A 168 -4.12 9.92 -6.54
CA ARG A 168 -4.02 11.39 -6.76
C ARG A 168 -3.21 11.73 -8.02
N GLY A 169 -2.18 10.95 -8.36
CA GLY A 169 -1.39 11.16 -9.58
C GLY A 169 -2.12 10.76 -10.88
N ALA A 170 -2.96 9.72 -10.84
CA ALA A 170 -3.62 9.16 -12.02
C ALA A 170 -4.98 9.81 -12.34
N ASN A 171 -5.84 10.01 -11.32
CA ASN A 171 -7.14 10.66 -11.48
C ASN A 171 -7.60 11.28 -10.14
N PRO A 172 -7.22 12.54 -9.85
CA PRO A 172 -7.50 13.20 -8.58
C PRO A 172 -8.99 13.31 -8.17
N LYS A 173 -9.93 13.12 -9.11
CA LYS A 173 -11.38 13.26 -8.88
C LYS A 173 -12.13 11.92 -8.96
N GLY A 174 -11.42 10.79 -8.89
CA GLY A 174 -12.05 9.48 -8.94
C GLY A 174 -12.76 9.13 -7.62
N TYR A 175 -13.97 8.56 -7.71
CA TYR A 175 -14.73 8.02 -6.56
C TYR A 175 -13.89 7.11 -5.65
N MET A 176 -12.98 6.34 -6.24
CA MET A 176 -12.04 5.47 -5.53
C MET A 176 -11.11 6.22 -4.55
N ILE A 177 -10.80 7.51 -4.78
CA ILE A 177 -9.92 8.28 -3.89
C ILE A 177 -10.62 8.63 -2.58
N GLU A 178 -11.90 9.00 -2.63
CA GLU A 178 -12.70 9.26 -1.44
C GLU A 178 -12.86 7.97 -0.62
N GLU A 179 -13.19 6.85 -1.27
CA GLU A 179 -13.25 5.54 -0.59
C GLU A 179 -11.92 5.16 0.06
N ILE A 180 -10.78 5.33 -0.64
CA ILE A 180 -9.46 5.05 -0.07
C ILE A 180 -9.20 5.93 1.15
N TRP A 181 -9.55 7.22 1.09
CA TRP A 181 -9.31 8.15 2.18
C TRP A 181 -10.18 7.81 3.40
N GLU A 182 -11.44 7.44 3.21
CA GLU A 182 -12.33 7.02 4.30
C GLU A 182 -11.78 5.79 5.02
N GLU A 183 -11.37 4.78 4.25
CA GLU A 183 -10.78 3.57 4.80
C GLU A 183 -9.42 3.82 5.47
N LEU A 184 -8.60 4.71 4.90
CA LEU A 184 -7.34 5.15 5.51
C LEU A 184 -7.58 5.87 6.85
N SER A 185 -8.60 6.71 6.93
CA SER A 185 -8.93 7.45 8.15
C SER A 185 -9.39 6.51 9.26
N LYS A 186 -10.29 5.56 8.94
CA LYS A 186 -10.68 4.48 9.85
C LYS A 186 -9.46 3.67 10.30
N ALA A 187 -8.57 3.33 9.37
CA ALA A 187 -7.36 2.57 9.67
C ALA A 187 -6.43 3.30 10.64
N LYS A 188 -6.18 4.59 10.42
CA LYS A 188 -5.35 5.41 11.30
C LYS A 188 -5.97 5.59 12.69
N TYR A 189 -7.29 5.73 12.76
CA TYR A 189 -8.01 5.75 14.04
C TYR A 189 -7.84 4.42 14.78
N MET A 190 -8.05 3.27 14.11
CA MET A 190 -7.89 1.95 14.73
C MET A 190 -6.45 1.67 15.16
N GLU A 191 -5.47 2.09 14.36
CA GLU A 191 -4.05 2.03 14.74
C GLU A 191 -3.80 2.83 16.01
N TRP A 192 -4.26 4.08 16.05
CA TRP A 192 -4.14 4.91 17.24
C TRP A 192 -4.83 4.28 18.44
N GLU A 193 -6.07 3.80 18.30
CA GLU A 193 -6.86 3.21 19.39
C GLU A 193 -6.18 1.98 19.99
N LEU A 194 -5.58 1.13 19.16
CA LEU A 194 -4.81 -0.02 19.63
C LEU A 194 -3.59 0.41 20.44
N VAL A 195 -2.80 1.36 19.90
CA VAL A 195 -1.56 1.79 20.54
C VAL A 195 -1.85 2.63 21.80
N SER A 196 -2.86 3.51 21.77
CA SER A 196 -3.28 4.33 22.90
C SER A 196 -3.87 3.49 24.04
N ALA A 197 -4.63 2.44 23.72
CA ALA A 197 -5.10 1.48 24.73
C ALA A 197 -3.94 0.79 25.45
N SER A 198 -2.91 0.36 24.71
CA SER A 198 -1.70 -0.24 25.30
C SER A 198 -0.98 0.75 26.22
N ARG A 199 -0.74 1.98 25.74
CA ARG A 199 -0.10 3.04 26.55
C ARG A 199 -0.90 3.38 27.80
N SER A 200 -2.22 3.53 27.66
CA SER A 200 -3.12 3.83 28.79
C SER A 200 -3.08 2.73 29.85
N TRP A 201 -3.05 1.46 29.41
CA TRP A 201 -2.91 0.33 30.33
C TRP A 201 -1.57 0.35 31.08
N GLU A 202 -0.45 0.55 30.36
CA GLU A 202 0.88 0.66 30.97
C GLU A 202 0.96 1.83 31.96
N LEU A 203 0.40 2.97 31.59
CA LEU A 203 0.39 4.19 32.40
C LEU A 203 -0.41 4.00 33.69
N ASN A 204 -1.59 3.36 33.62
CA ASN A 204 -2.40 3.05 34.79
C ASN A 204 -1.74 2.02 35.69
N SER A 205 -1.13 0.97 35.12
CA SER A 205 -0.40 -0.04 35.91
C SER A 205 0.79 0.58 36.66
N LEU A 206 1.53 1.48 36.00
CA LEU A 206 2.62 2.20 36.64
C LEU A 206 2.10 3.15 37.74
N LYS A 207 0.98 3.84 37.50
CA LYS A 207 0.33 4.70 38.50
C LYS A 207 -0.02 3.92 39.76
N GLU A 208 -0.72 2.79 39.61
CA GLU A 208 -1.10 1.92 40.74
C GLU A 208 0.11 1.45 41.53
N THR A 209 1.20 1.11 40.83
CA THR A 209 2.47 0.71 41.46
C THR A 209 3.09 1.85 42.27
N CYS A 210 3.11 3.07 41.73
CA CYS A 210 3.60 4.25 42.44
C CYS A 210 2.74 4.59 43.66
N GLU A 211 1.41 4.51 43.55
CA GLU A 211 0.49 4.72 44.66
C GLU A 211 0.71 3.70 45.77
N ALA A 212 0.85 2.42 45.42
CA ALA A 212 1.15 1.36 46.37
C ALA A 212 2.48 1.61 47.10
N ALA A 213 3.53 2.02 46.38
CA ALA A 213 4.84 2.34 46.96
C ALA A 213 4.76 3.54 47.92
N LEU A 214 4.04 4.61 47.56
CA LEU A 214 3.84 5.76 48.44
C LEU A 214 3.07 5.38 49.70
N ASN A 215 2.03 4.56 49.57
CA ASN A 215 1.24 4.08 50.70
C ASN A 215 2.06 3.18 51.64
N GLN A 216 2.91 2.31 51.07
CA GLN A 216 3.83 1.49 51.85
C GLN A 216 4.87 2.34 52.58
N GLN A 217 5.46 3.33 51.90
CA GLN A 217 6.40 4.26 52.51
C GLN A 217 5.76 4.98 53.69
N ARG A 218 4.53 5.49 53.51
CA ARG A 218 3.77 6.11 54.60
C ARG A 218 3.55 5.17 55.78
N ALA A 219 3.19 3.91 55.52
CA ALA A 219 2.99 2.92 56.59
C ALA A 219 4.30 2.67 57.37
N LEU A 220 5.44 2.60 56.68
CA LEU A 220 6.76 2.49 57.30
C LEU A 220 7.13 3.74 58.11
N ASP A 221 6.84 4.93 57.60
CA ASP A 221 7.11 6.18 58.31
C ASP A 221 6.28 6.26 59.60
N ILE A 222 4.97 5.98 59.54
CA ILE A 222 4.09 5.93 60.72
C ILE A 222 4.62 4.95 61.78
N SER A 223 5.06 3.76 61.36
CA SER A 223 5.60 2.76 62.29
C SER A 223 6.96 3.13 62.91
N ARG A 224 7.73 4.02 62.27
CA ARG A 224 9.04 4.48 62.76
C ARG A 224 8.96 5.69 63.67
N THR A 225 8.08 6.63 63.36
CA THR A 225 8.01 7.92 64.07
C THR A 225 6.86 8.02 65.06
N GLU A 226 5.90 7.07 65.01
CA GLU A 226 4.61 7.17 65.72
C GLU A 226 3.87 8.50 65.43
N ASP A 227 4.19 9.13 64.29
CA ASP A 227 3.66 10.43 63.91
C ASP A 227 2.30 10.27 63.21
N PHE A 228 1.24 10.48 63.98
CA PHE A 228 -0.15 10.50 63.52
C PHE A 228 -0.65 11.93 63.24
N SER A 229 0.27 12.89 63.03
CA SER A 229 -0.08 14.30 62.83
C SER A 229 -0.95 14.53 61.58
N GLN A 230 -1.80 15.55 61.69
CA GLN A 230 -2.62 16.02 60.57
C GLN A 230 -1.74 16.55 59.43
N GLU A 231 -0.57 17.09 59.77
CA GLU A 231 0.46 17.56 58.85
C GLU A 231 1.03 16.41 58.01
N ALA A 232 1.35 15.27 58.62
CA ALA A 232 1.83 14.08 57.90
C ALA A 232 0.75 13.50 56.96
N TYR A 233 -0.51 13.48 57.40
CA TYR A 233 -1.65 13.11 56.55
C TYR A 233 -1.75 14.04 55.33
N SER A 234 -1.73 15.36 55.57
CA SER A 234 -1.81 16.39 54.53
C SER A 234 -0.67 16.26 53.51
N ALA A 235 0.57 16.08 53.98
CA ALA A 235 1.73 15.91 53.12
C ALA A 235 1.64 14.67 52.21
N HIS A 236 1.14 13.55 52.73
CA HIS A 236 0.90 12.33 51.93
C HIS A 236 -0.17 12.55 50.87
N THR A 237 -1.29 13.17 51.25
CA THR A 237 -2.36 13.50 50.30
C THR A 237 -1.86 14.42 49.18
N GLU A 238 -1.02 15.42 49.49
CA GLU A 238 -0.43 16.28 48.47
C GLU A 238 0.55 15.54 47.54
N ARG A 239 1.27 14.52 48.04
CA ARG A 239 2.09 13.65 47.19
C ARG A 239 1.24 12.82 46.23
N LEU A 240 0.13 12.23 46.69
CA LEU A 240 -0.80 11.50 45.82
C LEU A 240 -1.41 12.43 44.76
N LYS A 241 -1.85 13.64 45.14
CA LYS A 241 -2.33 14.64 44.16
C LYS A 241 -1.24 15.07 43.17
N ALA A 242 0.02 15.16 43.60
CA ALA A 242 1.13 15.44 42.69
C ALA A 242 1.35 14.28 41.71
N LEU A 243 1.24 13.03 42.19
CA LEU A 243 1.28 11.84 41.35
C LEU A 243 0.16 11.84 40.31
N ASP A 244 -1.08 12.09 40.73
CA ASP A 244 -2.24 12.21 39.84
C ASP A 244 -1.98 13.23 38.72
N ARG A 245 -1.51 14.42 39.07
CA ARG A 245 -1.18 15.47 38.08
C ARG A 245 -0.12 15.04 37.06
N VAL A 246 0.88 14.25 37.48
CA VAL A 246 1.91 13.72 36.56
C VAL A 246 1.29 12.75 35.56
N PHE A 247 0.50 11.79 36.04
CA PHE A 247 -0.13 10.79 35.19
C PHE A 247 -1.25 11.37 34.32
N GLU A 248 -2.02 12.33 34.83
CA GLU A 248 -2.99 13.08 34.04
C GLU A 248 -2.31 13.80 32.88
N LYS A 249 -1.19 14.48 33.14
CA LYS A 249 -0.41 15.18 32.12
C LYS A 249 0.19 14.22 31.09
N ALA A 250 0.68 13.06 31.53
CA ALA A 250 1.24 12.04 30.65
C ALA A 250 0.18 11.40 29.73
N GLY A 251 -1.07 11.33 30.17
CA GLY A 251 -2.18 10.74 29.39
C GLY A 251 -3.01 11.73 28.58
N ILE A 252 -2.60 13.00 28.42
CA ILE A 252 -3.39 14.00 27.68
C ILE A 252 -3.52 13.62 26.20
N ASP A 253 -2.42 13.22 25.56
CA ASP A 253 -2.39 12.94 24.12
C ASP A 253 -3.23 11.72 23.72
N ASP A 254 -3.47 10.81 24.68
CA ASP A 254 -4.28 9.61 24.52
C ASP A 254 -5.78 9.82 24.85
N LYS A 255 -6.18 11.05 25.20
CA LYS A 255 -7.59 11.41 25.44
C LYS A 255 -8.16 12.14 24.23
N PRO A 256 -9.17 11.57 23.54
CA PRO A 256 -9.89 12.28 22.51
C PRO A 256 -10.56 13.54 23.08
N THR A 257 -10.33 14.68 22.44
CA THR A 257 -10.96 15.96 22.77
C THR A 257 -11.68 16.51 21.54
N GLU A 258 -11.89 17.84 21.49
CA GLU A 258 -12.40 18.52 20.31
C GLU A 258 -11.26 18.94 19.39
N VAL A 259 -11.50 18.88 18.08
CA VAL A 259 -10.57 19.41 17.07
C VAL A 259 -10.72 20.94 17.06
N PRO A 260 -9.63 21.72 17.07
CA PRO A 260 -9.71 23.17 17.01
C PRO A 260 -10.49 23.68 15.79
N ASP A 261 -11.44 24.60 16.02
CA ASP A 261 -12.34 25.12 14.98
C ASP A 261 -11.63 25.64 13.71
N TYR A 262 -10.43 26.22 13.86
CA TYR A 262 -9.65 26.73 12.73
C TYR A 262 -9.08 25.63 11.81
N LEU A 263 -9.12 24.36 12.22
CA LEU A 263 -8.80 23.20 11.41
C LEU A 263 -10.04 22.54 10.80
N CYS A 264 -11.23 23.05 11.12
CA CYS A 264 -12.51 22.52 10.67
C CYS A 264 -13.11 23.39 9.58
N CYS A 265 -13.81 22.75 8.65
CA CYS A 265 -14.53 23.42 7.59
C CYS A 265 -15.85 24.02 8.11
N ASN A 266 -16.13 25.28 7.76
CA ASN A 266 -17.37 25.96 8.15
C ASN A 266 -18.66 25.34 7.57
N ILE A 267 -18.56 24.46 6.56
CA ILE A 267 -19.71 23.78 5.95
C ILE A 267 -19.88 22.37 6.53
N THR A 268 -18.81 21.57 6.53
CA THR A 268 -18.89 20.17 6.97
C THR A 268 -18.77 20.04 8.49
N LEU A 269 -18.21 21.04 9.17
CA LEU A 269 -17.83 21.01 10.59
C LEU A 269 -16.84 19.89 10.93
N GLU A 270 -16.19 19.32 9.91
CA GLU A 270 -15.16 18.29 10.03
C GLU A 270 -13.78 18.88 9.75
N ILE A 271 -12.74 18.21 10.24
CA ILE A 271 -11.35 18.55 9.95
C ILE A 271 -11.10 18.56 8.43
N PHE A 272 -10.35 19.55 7.93
CA PHE A 272 -10.11 19.67 6.49
C PHE A 272 -9.35 18.47 5.90
N ARG A 273 -9.77 18.03 4.72
CA ARG A 273 -9.12 16.95 3.95
C ARG A 273 -8.43 17.52 2.71
N ASP A 274 -9.14 18.36 1.97
CA ASP A 274 -8.64 19.09 0.79
C ASP A 274 -9.06 20.56 0.85
N PRO A 275 -8.44 21.34 1.78
CA PRO A 275 -8.83 22.71 2.02
C PRO A 275 -8.57 23.61 0.80
N VAL A 276 -9.54 24.45 0.48
CA VAL A 276 -9.45 25.52 -0.53
C VAL A 276 -9.84 26.86 0.07
N ILE A 277 -9.16 27.92 -0.33
CA ILE A 277 -9.41 29.28 0.12
C ILE A 277 -10.14 30.08 -0.96
N SER A 278 -11.17 30.82 -0.57
CA SER A 278 -11.86 31.80 -1.42
C SER A 278 -11.10 33.14 -1.46
N PRO A 279 -11.33 34.01 -2.45
CA PRO A 279 -10.73 35.36 -2.49
C PRO A 279 -11.05 36.21 -1.25
N SER A 280 -12.16 35.93 -0.56
CA SER A 280 -12.55 36.59 0.68
C SER A 280 -11.73 36.11 1.90
N GLY A 281 -10.80 35.16 1.71
CA GLY A 281 -9.92 34.63 2.73
C GLY A 281 -10.51 33.48 3.57
N VAL A 282 -11.70 33.00 3.23
CA VAL A 282 -12.35 31.91 3.96
C VAL A 282 -11.94 30.56 3.39
N THR A 283 -11.60 29.60 4.25
CA THR A 283 -11.21 28.25 3.85
C THR A 283 -12.39 27.28 3.97
N TYR A 284 -12.55 26.42 2.98
CA TYR A 284 -13.59 25.40 2.87
C TYR A 284 -13.02 24.06 2.47
N GLU A 285 -13.72 22.98 2.79
CA GLU A 285 -13.50 21.68 2.18
C GLU A 285 -13.89 21.75 0.70
N ARG A 286 -13.02 21.31 -0.20
CA ARG A 286 -13.22 21.45 -1.65
C ARG A 286 -14.54 20.84 -2.09
N ALA A 287 -14.82 19.60 -1.66
CA ALA A 287 -16.04 18.91 -2.07
C ALA A 287 -17.30 19.71 -1.67
N ALA A 288 -17.34 20.20 -0.44
CA ALA A 288 -18.48 20.92 0.12
C ALA A 288 -18.73 22.28 -0.56
N ILE A 289 -17.67 23.07 -0.81
CA ILE A 289 -17.85 24.36 -1.48
C ILE A 289 -18.23 24.19 -2.95
N LEU A 290 -17.72 23.17 -3.64
CA LEU A 290 -18.10 22.88 -5.02
C LEU A 290 -19.57 22.45 -5.11
N GLU A 291 -20.03 21.65 -4.15
CA GLU A 291 -21.44 21.26 -4.06
C GLU A 291 -22.34 22.47 -3.81
N HIS A 292 -21.97 23.37 -2.89
CA HIS A 292 -22.68 24.63 -2.65
C HIS A 292 -22.77 25.50 -3.90
N LEU A 293 -21.64 25.73 -4.58
CA LEU A 293 -21.59 26.55 -5.79
C LEU A 293 -22.47 26.00 -6.93
N ASN A 294 -22.64 24.67 -6.97
CA ASN A 294 -23.46 23.99 -7.97
C ASN A 294 -24.96 23.95 -7.58
N LYS A 295 -25.27 23.64 -6.32
CA LYS A 295 -26.66 23.40 -5.86
C LYS A 295 -27.35 24.65 -5.32
N VAL A 296 -26.62 25.54 -4.65
CA VAL A 296 -27.18 26.69 -3.94
C VAL A 296 -26.97 27.97 -4.74
N GLY A 297 -25.75 28.23 -5.20
CA GLY A 297 -25.46 29.36 -6.08
C GLY A 297 -24.01 29.84 -6.02
N GLN A 298 -23.65 30.68 -6.99
CA GLN A 298 -22.29 31.20 -7.20
C GLN A 298 -21.93 32.37 -6.25
N PHE A 299 -22.01 32.11 -4.95
CA PHE A 299 -21.65 33.07 -3.91
C PHE A 299 -20.98 32.38 -2.73
N ASP A 300 -20.12 33.09 -2.02
CA ASP A 300 -19.43 32.62 -0.82
C ASP A 300 -20.46 32.39 0.30
N PRO A 301 -20.53 31.19 0.92
CA PRO A 301 -21.52 30.86 1.94
C PRO A 301 -21.52 31.80 3.15
N ILE A 302 -20.35 32.37 3.48
CA ILE A 302 -20.14 33.19 4.67
C ILE A 302 -20.25 34.67 4.31
N THR A 303 -19.46 35.15 3.35
CA THR A 303 -19.38 36.59 3.02
C THR A 303 -20.47 37.04 2.06
N ARG A 304 -21.15 36.09 1.38
CA ARG A 304 -22.16 36.33 0.33
C ARG A 304 -21.63 37.05 -0.91
N GLU A 305 -20.32 37.21 -1.04
CA GLU A 305 -19.68 37.77 -2.22
C GLU A 305 -19.77 36.80 -3.41
N LYS A 306 -19.73 37.32 -4.65
CA LYS A 306 -19.79 36.49 -5.85
C LYS A 306 -18.55 35.60 -5.96
N LEU A 307 -18.75 34.29 -5.88
CA LEU A 307 -17.70 33.27 -5.89
C LEU A 307 -17.91 32.31 -7.05
N ASP A 308 -16.84 32.10 -7.82
CA ASP A 308 -16.80 31.14 -8.92
C ASP A 308 -15.78 30.05 -8.57
N GLN A 309 -16.03 28.81 -9.01
CA GLN A 309 -15.15 27.66 -8.78
C GLN A 309 -13.71 27.93 -9.23
N SER A 310 -13.51 28.67 -10.32
CA SER A 310 -12.19 29.01 -10.86
C SER A 310 -11.35 29.87 -9.92
N LYS A 311 -11.97 30.56 -8.95
CA LYS A 311 -11.29 31.42 -7.99
C LYS A 311 -10.82 30.69 -6.73
N LEU A 312 -11.19 29.41 -6.56
CA LEU A 312 -10.79 28.62 -5.41
C LEU A 312 -9.33 28.15 -5.56
N VAL A 313 -8.51 28.50 -4.58
CA VAL A 313 -7.08 28.12 -4.56
C VAL A 313 -6.86 27.05 -3.48
N PRO A 314 -6.10 25.97 -3.74
CA PRO A 314 -5.72 25.04 -2.68
C PRO A 314 -5.01 25.74 -1.53
N ASN A 315 -5.48 25.56 -0.30
CA ASN A 315 -4.86 26.14 0.89
C ASN A 315 -3.85 25.14 1.48
N LEU A 316 -2.63 25.14 0.92
CA LEU A 316 -1.58 24.20 1.32
C LEU A 316 -1.13 24.40 2.78
N ALA A 317 -1.16 25.63 3.29
CA ALA A 317 -0.78 25.92 4.67
C ALA A 317 -1.73 25.24 5.67
N ILE A 318 -3.05 25.34 5.45
CA ILE A 318 -4.04 24.64 6.29
C ILE A 318 -3.91 23.12 6.11
N LYS A 319 -3.62 22.65 4.90
CA LYS A 319 -3.41 21.22 4.66
C LYS A 319 -2.22 20.66 5.46
N GLU A 320 -1.12 21.39 5.50
CA GLU A 320 0.06 21.04 6.30
C GLU A 320 -0.22 21.15 7.80
N ALA A 321 -0.94 22.19 8.24
CA ALA A 321 -1.34 22.35 9.64
C ALA A 321 -2.23 21.19 10.12
N VAL A 322 -3.19 20.77 9.32
CA VAL A 322 -4.01 19.59 9.61
C VAL A 322 -3.18 18.32 9.64
N ALA A 323 -2.27 18.13 8.69
CA ALA A 323 -1.40 16.96 8.67
C ALA A 323 -0.55 16.87 9.95
N ALA A 324 0.11 17.97 10.34
CA ALA A 324 0.89 18.04 11.57
C ALA A 324 0.03 17.81 12.82
N TYR A 325 -1.19 18.35 12.86
CA TYR A 325 -2.12 18.11 13.97
C TYR A 325 -2.49 16.62 14.09
N LEU A 326 -2.79 15.97 12.96
CA LEU A 326 -3.17 14.56 12.90
C LEU A 326 -2.02 13.59 13.23
N GLU A 327 -0.77 14.00 13.05
CA GLU A 327 0.40 13.21 13.46
C GLU A 327 0.47 13.04 14.99
N THR A 328 0.09 14.06 15.75
CA THR A 328 0.08 14.00 17.23
C THR A 328 -1.29 13.66 17.81
N HIS A 329 -2.38 13.87 17.06
CA HIS A 329 -3.77 13.65 17.49
C HIS A 329 -4.49 12.69 16.55
N ALA A 330 -3.96 11.48 16.37
CA ALA A 330 -4.52 10.51 15.43
C ALA A 330 -5.98 10.08 15.78
N TRP A 331 -6.44 10.30 17.01
CA TRP A 331 -7.87 10.16 17.36
C TRP A 331 -8.78 11.08 16.54
N ALA A 332 -8.26 12.20 16.02
CA ALA A 332 -9.02 13.14 15.19
C ALA A 332 -9.28 12.62 13.76
N TYR A 333 -8.74 11.45 13.39
CA TYR A 333 -9.18 10.72 12.19
C TYR A 333 -10.58 10.11 12.31
N LYS A 334 -11.21 10.17 13.50
CA LYS A 334 -12.58 9.68 13.72
C LYS A 334 -13.57 10.43 12.84
N THR A 335 -13.91 9.84 11.70
CA THR A 335 -15.04 10.25 10.86
C THR A 335 -16.34 9.76 11.49
N GLY A 336 -17.42 10.55 11.37
CA GLY A 336 -18.71 10.38 12.09
C GLY A 336 -19.18 8.94 12.35
N CYS A 337 -19.65 8.70 13.57
CA CYS A 337 -20.23 7.45 14.08
C CYS A 337 -21.43 6.96 13.27
#